data_AF-A0A7W7WHZ8-F1
#
_entry.id   AF-A0A7W7WHZ8-F1
#
_cell.length_a   1.000
_cell.length_b   1.000
_cell.length_c   1.000
_cell.angle_alpha   90.00
_cell.angle_beta   90.00
_cell.angle_gamma   90.00
#
_symmetry.space_group_name_H-M   'P 1'
#
loop_
_entity.id
_entity.type
_entity.pdbx_description
1 polymer ?
#
loop_
_entity_poly.entity_id
_entity_poly.type
_entity_poly.pdbx_seq_one_letter_code
_entity_poly.pdbx_strand_id
1 'polypeptide(L)'
;MRRELVFAVLAGPVSAGVGVELLKAVRRRSVRRRVRRWGGPAGRPFARRRRPRAGRIGQALRARGVTRAVLLDRAVPAAAGAGAAVLVGGPAGLVVGLLVGLAARRWLPRVRSPSARRAALEQERLTRQLPLAAELLAACLGASSSPAAAAAAVADSVDQPMSGRLAGVAAELALGAPPELCWDRLGADCPPLAPLARCLVRTSVSGSPPMAPLVGLAHAQRAAAGRAAHARVRRAGVLATAPLGLCFLPAFVLIGVVPVVMGLTALFAERV
;
A
#
# COMPACT_ATOMS: atom_id res chain seq x y z
N MET A 1 55.25 22.19 -3.79
CA MET A 1 54.42 21.13 -3.18
C MET A 1 53.06 21.59 -2.64
N ARG A 2 52.82 22.86 -2.26
CA ARG A 2 51.50 23.36 -1.79
C ARG A 2 50.45 23.64 -2.90
N ARG A 3 50.83 23.63 -4.19
CA ARG A 3 49.93 23.98 -5.31
C ARG A 3 49.19 22.77 -5.95
N GLU A 4 49.70 21.55 -5.79
CA GLU A 4 49.10 20.32 -6.34
C GLU A 4 47.81 19.91 -5.60
N LEU A 5 47.72 20.20 -4.30
CA LEU A 5 46.54 19.88 -3.47
C LEU A 5 45.33 20.79 -3.78
N VAL A 6 45.55 21.98 -4.34
CA VAL A 6 44.48 22.92 -4.70
C VAL A 6 43.82 22.54 -6.03
N PHE A 7 44.55 21.90 -6.96
CA PHE A 7 44.00 21.47 -8.24
C PHE A 7 43.17 20.18 -8.16
N ALA A 8 43.48 19.28 -7.20
CA ALA A 8 42.69 18.07 -6.97
C ALA A 8 41.27 18.35 -6.43
N VAL A 9 41.04 19.54 -5.86
CA VAL A 9 39.74 19.97 -5.31
C VAL A 9 38.83 20.60 -6.38
N LEU A 10 39.39 21.04 -7.51
CA LEU A 10 38.63 21.75 -8.56
C LEU A 10 38.04 20.83 -9.65
N ALA A 11 38.45 19.56 -9.74
CA ALA A 11 37.93 18.61 -10.73
C ALA A 11 36.58 17.95 -10.33
N GLY A 12 36.12 18.17 -9.10
CA GLY A 12 34.93 17.51 -8.54
C GLY A 12 33.53 17.98 -8.99
N PRO A 13 33.29 19.21 -9.50
CA PRO A 13 31.91 19.70 -9.55
C PRO A 13 31.12 19.29 -10.82
N VAL A 14 31.77 18.74 -11.85
CA VAL A 14 31.10 18.49 -13.15
C VAL A 14 30.23 17.22 -13.16
N SER A 15 30.44 16.28 -12.23
CA SER A 15 29.68 15.01 -12.18
C SER A 15 28.32 15.11 -11.47
N ALA A 16 28.04 16.21 -10.76
CA ALA A 16 26.81 16.39 -9.99
C ALA A 16 25.56 16.72 -10.84
N GLY A 17 25.75 17.20 -12.08
CA GLY A 17 24.65 17.62 -12.96
C GLY A 17 23.86 16.46 -13.60
N VAL A 18 24.49 15.31 -13.82
CA VAL A 18 23.91 14.22 -14.64
C VAL A 18 22.97 13.32 -13.84
N GLY A 19 23.23 13.15 -12.54
CA GLY A 19 22.40 12.29 -11.67
C GLY A 19 20.98 12.81 -11.45
N VAL A 20 20.78 14.12 -11.49
CA VAL A 20 19.48 14.76 -11.22
C VAL A 20 18.52 14.63 -12.42
N GLU A 21 19.03 14.60 -13.65
CA GLU A 21 18.19 14.47 -14.84
C GLU A 21 17.68 13.04 -15.08
N LEU A 22 18.49 12.02 -14.75
CA LEU A 22 18.05 10.62 -14.84
C LEU A 22 16.91 10.30 -13.84
N LEU A 23 16.95 10.88 -12.64
CA LEU A 23 15.93 10.66 -11.62
C LEU A 23 14.59 11.34 -11.97
N LYS A 24 14.63 12.51 -12.63
CA LYS A 24 13.43 13.20 -13.16
C LYS A 24 12.78 12.44 -14.31
N ALA A 25 13.55 11.79 -15.19
CA ALA A 25 13.05 11.03 -16.33
C ALA A 25 12.25 9.77 -15.92
N VAL A 26 12.70 9.06 -14.88
CA VAL A 26 12.01 7.87 -14.36
C VAL A 26 10.72 8.23 -13.62
N ARG A 27 10.71 9.37 -12.91
CA ARG A 27 9.52 9.85 -12.19
C ARG A 27 8.41 10.31 -13.15
N ARG A 28 8.76 10.95 -14.29
CA ARG A 28 7.80 11.40 -15.32
C ARG A 28 7.09 10.25 -16.05
N ARG A 29 7.77 9.12 -16.32
CA ARG A 29 7.14 7.94 -16.96
C ARG A 29 6.14 7.21 -16.05
N SER A 30 6.35 7.28 -14.73
CA SER A 30 5.54 6.60 -13.72
C SER A 30 4.22 7.31 -13.42
N VAL A 31 4.18 8.64 -13.60
CA VAL A 31 2.98 9.48 -13.37
C VAL A 31 2.06 9.48 -14.61
N ARG A 32 2.61 9.51 -15.84
CA ARG A 32 1.80 9.48 -17.07
C ARG A 32 1.00 8.18 -17.30
N ARG A 33 1.47 7.02 -16.79
CA ARG A 33 0.72 5.75 -16.89
C ARG A 33 -0.47 5.66 -15.93
N ARG A 34 -0.54 6.51 -14.90
CA ARG A 34 -1.62 6.49 -13.89
C ARG A 34 -2.81 7.37 -14.29
N VAL A 35 -2.55 8.45 -15.04
CA VAL A 35 -3.59 9.40 -15.49
C VAL A 35 -4.39 8.87 -16.69
N ARG A 36 -3.81 8.04 -17.57
CA ARG A 36 -4.54 7.41 -18.69
C ARG A 36 -5.50 6.27 -18.29
N ARG A 37 -5.59 5.93 -17.00
CA ARG A 37 -6.52 4.90 -16.48
C ARG A 37 -7.81 5.47 -15.89
N TRP A 38 -7.94 6.79 -15.85
CA TRP A 38 -9.09 7.49 -15.26
C TRP A 38 -10.02 8.14 -16.31
N GLY A 39 -9.76 7.93 -17.60
CA GLY A 39 -10.66 8.33 -18.68
C GLY A 39 -11.19 7.11 -19.43
N GLY A 40 -12.40 6.69 -19.11
CA GLY A 40 -13.16 5.66 -19.83
C GLY A 40 -14.60 5.64 -19.33
N PRO A 41 -15.61 5.70 -20.23
CA PRO A 41 -16.91 6.29 -19.94
C PRO A 41 -17.82 5.39 -19.10
N ALA A 42 -18.72 6.06 -18.40
CA ALA A 42 -19.84 5.51 -17.64
C ALA A 42 -20.84 4.79 -18.55
N GLY A 43 -21.51 3.79 -17.97
CA GLY A 43 -22.76 3.23 -18.48
C GLY A 43 -22.64 1.92 -19.23
N ARG A 44 -22.75 0.79 -18.52
CA ARG A 44 -23.28 -0.47 -19.09
C ARG A 44 -24.15 -1.21 -18.07
N PRO A 45 -25.35 -1.67 -18.45
CA PRO A 45 -26.28 -2.31 -17.53
C PRO A 45 -25.87 -3.73 -17.13
N PHE A 46 -26.43 -4.15 -16.00
CA PHE A 46 -26.16 -5.36 -15.25
C PHE A 46 -26.54 -6.63 -16.06
N ALA A 47 -25.54 -7.27 -16.68
CA ALA A 47 -25.73 -8.57 -17.31
C ALA A 47 -25.16 -9.69 -16.41
N ARG A 48 -26.03 -10.64 -16.02
CA ARG A 48 -25.70 -11.89 -15.32
C ARG A 48 -24.50 -12.57 -16.00
N ARG A 49 -23.32 -12.50 -15.36
CA ARG A 49 -22.09 -13.13 -15.89
C ARG A 49 -22.09 -14.63 -15.60
N ARG A 50 -22.34 -15.42 -16.65
CA ARG A 50 -21.88 -16.81 -16.73
C ARG A 50 -20.37 -16.88 -16.48
N ARG A 51 -19.95 -17.80 -15.61
CA ARG A 51 -18.54 -18.08 -15.29
C ARG A 51 -17.79 -18.45 -16.59
N PRO A 52 -16.72 -17.73 -16.99
CA PRO A 52 -15.89 -18.21 -18.08
C PRO A 52 -15.03 -19.36 -17.55
N ARG A 53 -15.14 -20.54 -18.18
CA ARG A 53 -14.15 -21.62 -18.05
C ARG A 53 -12.80 -21.06 -18.49
N ALA A 54 -11.95 -20.71 -17.53
CA ALA A 54 -10.62 -20.20 -17.79
C ALA A 54 -9.76 -21.33 -18.37
N GLY A 55 -9.65 -21.38 -19.70
CA GLY A 55 -8.84 -22.36 -20.41
C GLY A 55 -7.36 -22.32 -20.02
N ARG A 56 -6.66 -23.46 -20.22
CA ARG A 56 -5.23 -23.68 -19.94
C ARG A 56 -4.31 -22.54 -20.43
N ILE A 57 -4.67 -21.86 -21.51
CA ILE A 57 -3.94 -20.70 -22.08
C ILE A 57 -3.86 -19.53 -21.08
N GLY A 58 -4.94 -19.27 -20.33
CA GLY A 58 -4.96 -18.23 -19.30
C GLY A 58 -4.09 -18.57 -18.08
N GLN A 59 -3.87 -19.85 -17.79
CA GLN A 59 -2.95 -20.29 -16.74
C GLN A 59 -1.48 -20.15 -17.18
N ALA A 60 -1.14 -20.53 -18.41
CA ALA A 60 0.22 -20.42 -18.95
C ALA A 60 0.70 -18.95 -19.07
N LEU A 61 -0.16 -18.05 -19.57
CA LEU A 61 0.14 -16.62 -19.62
C LEU A 61 0.28 -16.00 -18.21
N ARG A 62 -0.48 -16.50 -17.22
CA ARG A 62 -0.35 -16.08 -15.82
C ARG A 62 0.96 -16.58 -15.19
N ALA A 63 1.37 -17.81 -15.45
CA ALA A 63 2.63 -18.37 -14.96
C ALA A 63 3.83 -17.58 -15.49
N ARG A 64 3.84 -17.23 -16.79
CA ARG A 64 4.85 -16.35 -17.41
C ARG A 64 4.86 -14.93 -16.84
N GLY A 65 3.70 -14.41 -16.43
CA GLY A 65 3.60 -13.10 -15.77
C GLY A 65 4.20 -13.08 -14.36
N VAL A 66 4.07 -14.19 -13.62
CA VAL A 66 4.64 -14.34 -12.26
C VAL A 66 6.17 -14.43 -12.32
N THR A 67 6.73 -15.24 -13.21
CA THR A 67 8.19 -15.37 -13.34
C THR A 67 8.84 -14.07 -13.78
N ARG A 68 8.24 -13.35 -14.74
CA ARG A 68 8.76 -12.03 -15.19
C ARG A 68 8.69 -10.96 -14.09
N ALA A 69 7.63 -10.99 -13.27
CA ALA A 69 7.48 -10.11 -12.12
C ALA A 69 8.56 -10.33 -11.05
N VAL A 70 8.90 -11.59 -10.76
CA VAL A 70 9.95 -11.96 -9.80
C VAL A 70 11.35 -11.64 -10.34
N LEU A 71 11.60 -11.86 -11.63
CA LEU A 71 12.85 -11.48 -12.30
C LEU A 71 13.08 -9.97 -12.31
N LEU A 72 12.04 -9.18 -12.59
CA LEU A 72 12.13 -7.71 -12.55
C LEU A 72 12.35 -7.18 -11.12
N ASP A 73 11.77 -7.82 -10.09
CA ASP A 73 11.97 -7.44 -8.68
C ASP A 73 13.44 -7.64 -8.22
N ARG A 74 14.16 -8.59 -8.84
CA ARG A 74 15.59 -8.86 -8.59
C ARG A 74 16.49 -8.00 -9.47
N ALA A 75 16.10 -7.75 -10.73
CA ALA A 75 16.92 -7.02 -11.70
C ALA A 75 16.96 -5.51 -11.45
N VAL A 76 15.88 -4.91 -10.95
CA VAL A 76 15.81 -3.47 -10.66
C VAL A 76 16.80 -3.01 -9.57
N PRO A 77 16.90 -3.65 -8.40
CA PRO A 77 17.89 -3.26 -7.39
C PRO A 77 19.33 -3.56 -7.82
N ALA A 78 19.56 -4.64 -8.57
CA ALA A 78 20.87 -4.98 -9.10
C ALA A 78 21.34 -3.96 -10.16
N ALA A 79 20.46 -3.56 -11.08
CA ALA A 79 20.76 -2.53 -12.07
C ALA A 79 20.97 -1.14 -11.46
N ALA A 80 20.21 -0.81 -10.40
CA ALA A 80 20.38 0.45 -9.67
C ALA A 80 21.73 0.51 -8.92
N GLY A 81 22.13 -0.60 -8.27
CA GLY A 81 23.43 -0.69 -7.60
C GLY A 81 24.60 -0.68 -8.58
N ALA A 82 24.49 -1.41 -9.69
CA ALA A 82 25.50 -1.43 -10.74
C ALA A 82 25.67 -0.05 -11.42
N GLY A 83 24.57 0.65 -11.70
CA GLY A 83 24.63 2.00 -12.28
C GLY A 83 25.31 3.02 -11.36
N ALA A 84 25.05 2.96 -10.04
CA ALA A 84 25.70 3.82 -9.06
C ALA A 84 27.20 3.52 -8.91
N ALA A 85 27.61 2.26 -8.98
CA ALA A 85 29.02 1.86 -8.90
C ALA A 85 29.83 2.35 -10.12
N VAL A 86 29.26 2.26 -11.32
CA VAL A 86 29.89 2.72 -12.57
C VAL A 86 30.06 4.24 -12.60
N LEU A 87 29.11 4.99 -12.03
CA LEU A 87 29.11 6.46 -12.01
C LEU A 87 30.17 7.07 -11.07
N VAL A 88 30.46 6.42 -9.94
CA VAL A 88 31.42 6.93 -8.94
C VAL A 88 32.85 6.46 -9.24
N GLY A 89 33.01 5.25 -9.77
CA GLY A 89 34.32 4.67 -10.06
C GLY A 89 35.15 4.35 -8.80
N GLY A 90 36.18 3.52 -8.97
CA GLY A 90 37.09 3.13 -7.88
C GLY A 90 36.45 2.32 -6.74
N PRO A 91 37.17 2.08 -5.63
CA PRO A 91 36.67 1.30 -4.50
C PRO A 91 35.49 1.99 -3.78
N ALA A 92 35.43 3.32 -3.79
CA ALA A 92 34.31 4.08 -3.24
C ALA A 92 33.00 3.82 -4.00
N GLY A 93 33.06 3.61 -5.32
CA GLY A 93 31.87 3.28 -6.12
C GLY A 93 31.25 1.93 -5.78
N LEU A 94 32.05 0.92 -5.42
CA LEU A 94 31.55 -0.38 -4.96
C LEU A 94 30.74 -0.26 -3.66
N VAL A 95 31.22 0.53 -2.70
CA VAL A 95 30.52 0.78 -1.43
C VAL A 95 29.20 1.50 -1.67
N VAL A 96 29.20 2.56 -2.49
CA VAL A 96 27.99 3.33 -2.82
C VAL A 96 26.98 2.46 -3.58
N GLY A 97 27.42 1.68 -4.57
CA GLY A 97 26.57 0.77 -5.33
C GLY A 97 25.92 -0.31 -4.46
N LEU A 98 26.68 -0.87 -3.50
CA LEU A 98 26.16 -1.84 -2.54
C LEU A 98 25.11 -1.22 -1.61
N LEU A 99 25.38 -0.03 -1.07
CA LEU A 99 24.44 0.69 -0.21
C LEU A 99 23.14 1.04 -0.94
N VAL A 100 23.24 1.51 -2.20
CA VAL A 100 22.08 1.82 -3.04
C VAL A 100 21.31 0.55 -3.40
N GLY A 101 21.98 -0.56 -3.72
CA GLY A 101 21.35 -1.84 -4.00
C GLY A 101 20.61 -2.42 -2.78
N LEU A 102 21.23 -2.36 -1.59
CA LEU A 102 20.63 -2.80 -0.33
C LEU A 102 19.46 -1.90 0.08
N ALA A 103 19.61 -0.58 -0.05
CA ALA A 103 18.52 0.37 0.16
C ALA A 103 17.36 0.08 -0.82
N ALA A 104 17.62 -0.01 -2.12
CA ALA A 104 16.59 -0.36 -3.10
C ALA A 104 15.88 -1.67 -2.73
N ARG A 105 16.62 -2.71 -2.34
CA ARG A 105 16.04 -4.00 -1.94
C ARG A 105 15.22 -3.92 -0.63
N ARG A 106 15.59 -3.03 0.29
CA ARG A 106 14.90 -2.81 1.58
C ARG A 106 13.64 -1.94 1.40
N TRP A 107 13.70 -0.96 0.52
CA TRP A 107 12.69 0.09 0.34
C TRP A 107 11.73 -0.19 -0.83
N LEU A 108 12.11 -1.03 -1.81
CA LEU A 108 11.24 -1.37 -2.92
C LEU A 108 10.19 -2.39 -2.46
N PRO A 109 8.89 -2.12 -2.69
CA PRO A 109 7.83 -3.04 -2.30
C PRO A 109 7.99 -4.34 -3.10
N ARG A 110 8.21 -5.45 -2.39
CA ARG A 110 8.28 -6.79 -2.97
C ARG A 110 7.11 -7.01 -3.92
N VAL A 111 7.39 -7.53 -5.11
CA VAL A 111 6.34 -7.79 -6.09
C VAL A 111 5.45 -8.92 -5.59
N ARG A 112 4.28 -8.55 -5.08
CA ARG A 112 3.25 -9.50 -4.61
C ARG A 112 2.79 -10.36 -5.77
N SER A 113 2.62 -11.66 -5.51
CA SER A 113 2.02 -12.59 -6.47
C SER A 113 0.63 -12.11 -6.90
N PRO A 114 0.17 -12.43 -8.13
CA PRO A 114 -1.15 -12.05 -8.61
C PRO A 114 -2.29 -12.54 -7.71
N SER A 115 -2.13 -13.69 -7.06
CA SER A 115 -3.09 -14.22 -6.08
C SER A 115 -3.12 -13.38 -4.81
N ALA A 116 -1.96 -13.06 -4.23
CA ALA A 116 -1.87 -12.19 -3.05
C ALA A 116 -2.43 -10.80 -3.31
N ARG A 117 -2.24 -10.26 -4.53
CA ARG A 117 -2.83 -8.98 -4.93
C ARG A 117 -4.35 -9.04 -5.01
N ARG A 118 -4.92 -10.15 -5.53
CA ARG A 118 -6.37 -10.34 -5.57
C ARG A 118 -6.97 -10.45 -4.17
N ALA A 119 -6.37 -11.26 -3.30
CA ALA A 119 -6.80 -11.40 -1.91
C ALA A 119 -6.79 -10.06 -1.17
N ALA A 120 -5.72 -9.26 -1.34
CA ALA A 120 -5.63 -7.93 -0.73
C ALA A 120 -6.71 -6.96 -1.26
N LEU A 121 -7.02 -6.99 -2.56
CA LEU A 121 -8.10 -6.19 -3.14
C LEU A 121 -9.48 -6.62 -2.64
N GLU A 122 -9.68 -7.93 -2.45
CA GLU A 122 -10.91 -8.47 -1.89
C GLU A 122 -11.10 -8.02 -0.43
N GLN A 123 -10.06 -8.14 0.39
CA GLN A 123 -10.05 -7.64 1.77
C GLN A 123 -10.35 -6.13 1.83
N GLU A 124 -9.74 -5.34 0.94
CA GLU A 124 -10.00 -3.89 0.88
C GLU A 124 -11.47 -3.60 0.52
N ARG A 125 -12.07 -4.36 -0.40
CA ARG A 125 -13.50 -4.23 -0.74
C ARG A 125 -14.39 -4.57 0.44
N LEU A 126 -14.11 -5.66 1.16
CA LEU A 126 -14.86 -6.04 2.36
C LEU A 126 -14.79 -4.95 3.42
N THR A 127 -13.61 -4.42 3.71
CA THR A 127 -13.45 -3.33 4.68
C THR A 127 -14.24 -2.09 4.29
N ARG A 128 -14.31 -1.75 2.99
CA ARG A 128 -15.11 -0.62 2.48
C ARG A 128 -16.62 -0.87 2.55
N GLN A 129 -17.06 -2.11 2.33
CA GLN A 129 -18.48 -2.49 2.36
C GLN A 129 -19.00 -2.73 3.79
N LEU A 130 -18.12 -3.02 4.75
CA LEU A 130 -18.46 -3.31 6.14
C LEU A 130 -19.38 -2.28 6.82
N PRO A 131 -19.12 -0.95 6.77
CA PRO A 131 -19.99 0.02 7.43
C PRO A 131 -21.40 0.03 6.83
N LEU A 132 -21.53 -0.09 5.51
CA LEU A 132 -22.83 -0.15 4.84
C LEU A 132 -23.58 -1.44 5.23
N ALA A 133 -22.90 -2.59 5.19
CA ALA A 133 -23.50 -3.87 5.58
C ALA A 133 -23.94 -3.87 7.05
N ALA A 134 -23.16 -3.26 7.95
CA ALA A 134 -23.50 -3.14 9.36
C ALA A 134 -24.78 -2.29 9.57
N GLU A 135 -24.93 -1.17 8.86
CA GLU A 135 -26.12 -0.32 8.93
C GLU A 135 -27.37 -0.99 8.35
N LEU A 136 -27.22 -1.68 7.22
CA LEU A 136 -28.33 -2.43 6.64
C LEU A 136 -28.78 -3.56 7.57
N LEU A 137 -27.84 -4.29 8.18
CA LEU A 137 -28.15 -5.30 9.19
C LEU A 137 -28.80 -4.68 10.43
N ALA A 138 -28.32 -3.52 10.88
CA ALA A 138 -28.92 -2.78 11.99
C ALA A 138 -30.37 -2.39 11.71
N ALA A 139 -30.66 -1.91 10.50
CA ALA A 139 -32.00 -1.54 10.06
C ALA A 139 -32.91 -2.76 9.95
N CYS A 140 -32.46 -3.84 9.31
CA CYS A 140 -33.25 -5.07 9.17
C CYS A 140 -33.55 -5.71 10.53
N LEU A 141 -32.54 -5.89 11.38
CA LEU A 141 -32.73 -6.49 12.71
C LEU A 141 -33.55 -5.58 13.64
N GLY A 142 -33.40 -4.26 13.50
CA GLY A 142 -34.23 -3.27 14.20
C GLY A 142 -35.70 -3.33 13.81
N ALA A 143 -36.00 -3.68 12.55
CA ALA A 143 -37.36 -3.88 12.06
C ALA A 143 -37.96 -5.25 12.46
N SER A 144 -37.41 -5.93 13.48
CA SER A 144 -37.84 -7.24 13.98
C SER A 144 -37.75 -8.40 12.98
N SER A 145 -36.90 -8.28 11.94
CA SER A 145 -36.64 -9.40 11.03
C SER A 145 -35.82 -10.51 11.70
N SER A 146 -36.04 -11.75 11.29
CA SER A 146 -35.21 -12.87 11.74
C SER A 146 -33.75 -12.70 11.26
N PRO A 147 -32.74 -13.21 11.98
CA PRO A 147 -31.34 -13.10 11.56
C PRO A 147 -31.07 -13.64 10.14
N ALA A 148 -31.76 -14.72 9.76
CA ALA A 148 -31.68 -15.29 8.41
C ALA A 148 -32.25 -14.33 7.35
N ALA A 149 -33.42 -13.74 7.59
CA ALA A 149 -34.06 -12.79 6.68
C ALA A 149 -33.25 -11.49 6.55
N ALA A 150 -32.73 -10.98 7.67
CA ALA A 150 -31.83 -9.83 7.67
C ALA A 150 -30.57 -10.09 6.83
N ALA A 151 -29.88 -11.22 7.07
CA ALA A 151 -28.68 -11.58 6.34
C ALA A 151 -28.93 -11.73 4.83
N ALA A 152 -30.05 -12.35 4.45
CA ALA A 152 -30.46 -12.51 3.05
C ALA A 152 -30.75 -11.15 2.38
N ALA A 153 -31.56 -10.30 3.02
CA ALA A 153 -31.91 -8.98 2.49
C ALA A 153 -30.67 -8.09 2.28
N VAL A 154 -29.72 -8.13 3.22
CA VAL A 154 -28.46 -7.39 3.08
C VAL A 154 -27.56 -8.01 2.01
N ALA A 155 -27.52 -9.35 1.90
CA ALA A 155 -26.78 -10.03 0.83
C ALA A 155 -27.26 -9.62 -0.57
N ASP A 156 -28.57 -9.46 -0.76
CA ASP A 156 -29.14 -9.03 -2.04
C ASP A 156 -28.89 -7.54 -2.34
N SER A 157 -28.66 -6.74 -1.30
CA SER A 157 -28.45 -5.29 -1.41
C SER A 157 -26.99 -4.88 -1.67
N VAL A 158 -26.02 -5.80 -1.48
CA VAL A 158 -24.58 -5.48 -1.56
C VAL A 158 -23.87 -6.24 -2.67
N ASP A 159 -22.80 -5.64 -3.20
CA ASP A 159 -21.98 -6.29 -4.22
C ASP A 159 -21.07 -7.39 -3.65
N GLN A 160 -20.62 -8.28 -4.53
CA GLN A 160 -19.51 -9.19 -4.23
C GLN A 160 -18.26 -8.39 -3.85
N PRO A 161 -17.54 -8.81 -2.79
CA PRO A 161 -17.53 -10.17 -2.25
C PRO A 161 -18.28 -10.30 -0.90
N MET A 162 -19.01 -9.26 -0.47
CA MET A 162 -19.80 -9.26 0.76
C MET A 162 -21.06 -10.12 0.60
N SER A 163 -21.76 -9.98 -0.52
CA SER A 163 -23.03 -10.70 -0.75
C SER A 163 -22.89 -12.21 -0.73
N GLY A 164 -21.83 -12.77 -1.32
CA GLY A 164 -21.61 -14.22 -1.30
C GLY A 164 -21.42 -14.77 0.12
N ARG A 165 -20.81 -13.99 1.01
CA ARG A 165 -20.58 -14.39 2.40
C ARG A 165 -21.85 -14.29 3.24
N LEU A 166 -22.57 -13.17 3.12
CA LEU A 166 -23.83 -12.99 3.84
C LEU A 166 -24.92 -13.95 3.34
N ALA A 167 -24.96 -14.26 2.04
CA ALA A 167 -25.86 -15.28 1.50
C ALA A 167 -25.53 -16.68 2.04
N GLY A 168 -24.24 -17.02 2.20
CA GLY A 168 -23.82 -18.27 2.84
C GLY A 168 -24.29 -18.35 4.29
N VAL A 169 -24.08 -17.28 5.07
CA VAL A 169 -24.57 -17.19 6.45
C VAL A 169 -26.10 -17.26 6.52
N ALA A 170 -26.82 -16.55 5.63
CA ALA A 170 -28.27 -16.59 5.56
C ALA A 170 -28.79 -18.02 5.30
N ALA A 171 -28.12 -18.77 4.42
CA ALA A 171 -28.46 -20.16 4.14
C ALA A 171 -28.22 -21.06 5.36
N GLU A 172 -27.09 -20.91 6.07
CA GLU A 172 -26.84 -21.67 7.31
C GLU A 172 -27.89 -21.38 8.38
N LEU A 173 -28.23 -20.10 8.58
CA LEU A 173 -29.27 -19.70 9.53
C LEU A 173 -30.66 -20.23 9.14
N ALA A 174 -30.98 -20.24 7.84
CA ALA A 174 -32.25 -20.79 7.34
C ALA A 174 -32.36 -22.32 7.53
N LEU A 175 -31.22 -23.02 7.57
CA LEU A 175 -31.14 -24.44 7.91
C LEU A 175 -31.22 -24.70 9.43
N GLY A 176 -31.39 -23.66 10.25
CA GLY A 176 -31.49 -23.76 11.70
C GLY A 176 -30.17 -23.79 12.44
N ALA A 177 -29.05 -23.43 11.79
CA ALA A 177 -27.78 -23.28 12.49
C ALA A 177 -27.87 -22.14 13.53
N PRO A 178 -27.26 -22.33 14.72
CA PRO A 178 -27.33 -21.32 15.77
C PRO A 178 -26.58 -20.04 15.33
N PRO A 179 -27.18 -18.86 15.53
CA PRO A 179 -26.66 -17.62 14.96
C PRO A 179 -25.27 -17.24 15.47
N GLU A 180 -24.97 -17.52 16.72
CA GLU A 180 -23.66 -17.29 17.33
C GLU A 180 -22.55 -17.99 16.53
N LEU A 181 -22.77 -19.27 16.16
CA LEU A 181 -21.79 -20.06 15.43
C LEU A 181 -21.62 -19.57 14.00
N CYS A 182 -22.70 -19.21 13.32
CA CYS A 182 -22.62 -18.69 11.95
C CYS A 182 -21.87 -17.37 11.88
N TRP A 183 -22.13 -16.45 12.82
CA TRP A 183 -21.42 -15.18 12.89
C TRP A 183 -19.96 -15.37 13.29
N ASP A 184 -19.65 -16.25 14.24
CA ASP A 184 -18.27 -16.50 14.66
C ASP A 184 -17.43 -17.11 13.53
N ARG A 185 -17.98 -18.09 12.80
CA ARG A 185 -17.36 -18.68 11.59
C ARG A 185 -17.09 -17.62 10.52
N LEU A 186 -18.04 -16.72 10.26
CA LEU A 186 -17.85 -15.61 9.33
C LEU A 186 -16.66 -14.73 9.75
N GLY A 187 -16.49 -14.47 11.05
CA GLY A 187 -15.38 -13.70 11.59
C GLY A 187 -14.03 -14.42 11.50
N ALA A 188 -14.02 -15.73 11.73
CA ALA A 188 -12.82 -16.58 11.65
C ALA A 188 -12.32 -16.74 10.20
N ASP A 189 -13.23 -17.03 9.27
CA ASP A 189 -12.90 -17.21 7.85
C ASP A 189 -12.48 -15.89 7.19
N CYS A 190 -13.05 -14.78 7.67
CA CYS A 190 -12.88 -13.48 7.06
C CYS A 190 -12.50 -12.41 8.10
N PRO A 191 -11.19 -12.23 8.37
CA PRO A 191 -10.71 -11.26 9.35
C PRO A 191 -11.27 -9.82 9.20
N PRO A 192 -11.52 -9.29 7.98
CA PRO A 192 -12.15 -7.97 7.84
C PRO A 192 -13.56 -7.86 8.42
N LEU A 193 -14.31 -8.98 8.51
CA LEU A 193 -15.66 -9.03 9.08
C LEU A 193 -15.67 -9.40 10.57
N ALA A 194 -14.54 -9.79 11.15
CA ALA A 194 -14.45 -10.18 12.55
C ALA A 194 -15.04 -9.15 13.55
N PRO A 195 -14.91 -7.81 13.35
CA PRO A 195 -15.58 -6.84 14.20
C PRO A 195 -17.11 -6.90 14.15
N LEU A 196 -17.67 -7.16 12.97
CA LEU A 196 -19.12 -7.30 12.77
C LEU A 196 -19.61 -8.61 13.40
N ALA A 197 -18.92 -9.71 13.14
CA ALA A 197 -19.18 -11.02 13.75
C ALA A 197 -19.24 -10.91 15.28
N ARG A 198 -18.20 -10.36 15.92
CA ARG A 198 -18.16 -10.20 17.39
C ARG A 198 -19.29 -9.32 17.91
N CYS A 199 -19.69 -8.29 17.16
CA CYS A 199 -20.82 -7.45 17.53
C CYS A 199 -22.12 -8.25 17.54
N LEU A 200 -22.38 -9.01 16.47
CA LEU A 200 -23.59 -9.82 16.30
C LEU A 200 -23.67 -10.96 17.32
N VAL A 201 -22.56 -11.68 17.56
CA VAL A 201 -22.48 -12.73 18.59
C VAL A 201 -22.76 -12.14 19.97
N ARG A 202 -22.20 -10.99 20.30
CA ARG A 202 -22.43 -10.35 21.61
C ARG A 202 -23.90 -9.95 21.76
N THR A 203 -24.51 -9.38 20.73
CA THR A 203 -25.92 -8.97 20.79
C THR A 203 -26.87 -10.16 20.83
N SER A 204 -26.52 -11.29 20.18
CA SER A 204 -27.34 -12.49 20.23
C SER A 204 -27.27 -13.20 21.59
N VAL A 205 -26.06 -13.31 22.16
CA VAL A 205 -25.87 -13.89 23.52
C VAL A 205 -26.51 -13.03 24.62
N SER A 206 -26.45 -11.71 24.50
CA SER A 206 -26.99 -10.79 25.51
C SER A 206 -28.48 -10.46 25.34
N GLY A 207 -29.09 -10.83 24.21
CA GLY A 207 -30.46 -10.42 23.86
C GLY A 207 -30.65 -8.91 23.66
N SER A 208 -29.57 -8.12 23.64
CA SER A 208 -29.61 -6.67 23.50
C SER A 208 -29.93 -6.26 22.05
N PRO A 209 -30.72 -5.18 21.82
CA PRO A 209 -31.00 -4.69 20.49
C PRO A 209 -29.71 -4.42 19.68
N PRO A 210 -29.54 -5.04 18.49
CA PRO A 210 -28.28 -4.99 17.75
C PRO A 210 -28.02 -3.65 17.04
N MET A 211 -29.04 -2.77 16.98
CA MET A 211 -28.99 -1.54 16.19
C MET A 211 -27.86 -0.59 16.63
N ALA A 212 -27.85 -0.18 17.90
CA ALA A 212 -26.88 0.80 18.40
C ALA A 212 -25.41 0.31 18.30
N PRO A 213 -25.08 -0.94 18.68
CA PRO A 213 -23.74 -1.49 18.48
C PRO A 213 -23.29 -1.54 17.01
N LEU A 214 -24.18 -1.92 16.09
CA LEU A 214 -23.87 -2.02 14.65
C LEU A 214 -23.69 -0.64 14.00
N VAL A 215 -24.54 0.33 14.34
CA VAL A 215 -24.40 1.72 13.88
C VAL A 215 -23.09 2.32 14.44
N GLY A 216 -22.80 2.08 15.71
CA GLY A 216 -21.53 2.46 16.34
C GLY A 216 -20.31 1.86 15.63
N LEU A 217 -20.38 0.58 15.23
CA LEU A 217 -19.35 -0.09 14.44
C LEU A 217 -19.15 0.59 13.07
N ALA A 218 -20.24 0.93 12.37
CA ALA A 218 -20.18 1.63 11.09
C ALA A 218 -19.50 3.00 11.21
N HIS A 219 -19.87 3.80 12.23
CA HIS A 219 -19.22 5.07 12.52
C HIS A 219 -17.74 4.90 12.89
N ALA A 220 -17.39 3.93 13.72
CA ALA A 220 -16.01 3.64 14.10
C ALA A 220 -15.16 3.32 12.87
N GLN A 221 -15.70 2.55 11.92
CA GLN A 221 -15.01 2.20 10.68
C GLN A 221 -14.84 3.39 9.73
N ARG A 222 -15.85 4.24 9.58
CA ARG A 222 -15.71 5.50 8.82
C ARG A 222 -14.69 6.43 9.44
N ALA A 223 -14.70 6.58 10.77
CA ALA A 223 -13.73 7.38 11.49
C ALA A 223 -12.30 6.83 11.34
N ALA A 224 -12.12 5.51 11.40
CA ALA A 224 -10.83 4.87 11.15
C ALA A 224 -10.34 5.11 9.71
N ALA A 225 -11.23 5.01 8.72
CA ALA A 225 -10.92 5.32 7.33
C ALA A 225 -10.50 6.80 7.15
N GLY A 226 -11.20 7.73 7.81
CA GLY A 226 -10.85 9.16 7.84
C GLY A 226 -9.47 9.40 8.44
N ARG A 227 -9.19 8.83 9.62
CA ARG A 227 -7.85 8.90 10.27
C ARG A 227 -6.75 8.37 9.35
N ALA A 228 -6.98 7.24 8.68
CA ALA A 228 -6.02 6.67 7.74
C ALA A 228 -5.79 7.58 6.51
N ALA A 229 -6.83 8.23 6.00
CA ALA A 229 -6.70 9.20 4.91
C ALA A 229 -5.87 10.43 5.34
N HIS A 230 -6.16 11.02 6.49
CA HIS A 230 -5.39 12.15 7.03
C HIS A 230 -3.92 11.78 7.28
N ALA A 231 -3.65 10.59 7.81
CA ALA A 231 -2.28 10.10 8.00
C ALA A 231 -1.51 10.00 6.66
N ARG A 232 -2.17 9.55 5.59
CA ARG A 232 -1.55 9.52 4.24
C ARG A 232 -1.26 10.92 3.70
N VAL A 233 -2.16 11.89 3.92
CA VAL A 233 -1.95 13.28 3.52
C VAL A 233 -0.75 13.89 4.25
N ARG A 234 -0.67 13.72 5.58
CA ARG A 234 0.48 14.20 6.38
C ARG A 234 1.81 13.60 5.91
N ARG A 235 1.84 12.28 5.65
CA ARG A 235 3.01 11.60 5.12
C ARG A 235 3.40 12.09 3.72
N ALA A 236 2.41 12.37 2.85
CA ALA A 236 2.67 12.93 1.54
C ALA A 236 3.33 14.30 1.63
N GLY A 237 2.93 15.14 2.59
CA GLY A 237 3.56 16.44 2.86
C GLY A 237 5.05 16.30 3.22
N VAL A 238 5.38 15.40 4.15
CA VAL A 238 6.78 15.12 4.54
C VAL A 238 7.59 14.57 3.35
N LEU A 239 7.01 13.64 2.58
CA LEU A 239 7.67 13.09 1.40
C LEU A 239 7.82 14.11 0.26
N ALA A 240 7.01 15.16 0.22
CA ALA A 240 7.13 16.23 -0.76
C ALA A 240 8.30 17.16 -0.48
N THR A 241 8.60 17.43 0.80
CA THR A 241 9.74 18.28 1.22
C THR A 241 11.04 17.50 1.40
N ALA A 242 10.98 16.19 1.61
CA ALA A 242 12.16 15.31 1.70
C ALA A 242 13.24 15.51 0.62
N PRO A 243 12.93 15.61 -0.70
CA PRO A 243 13.96 15.83 -1.72
C PRO A 243 14.65 17.21 -1.61
N LEU A 244 13.93 18.25 -1.15
CA LEU A 244 14.53 19.57 -0.93
C LEU A 244 15.55 19.51 0.20
N GLY A 245 15.19 18.86 1.32
CA GLY A 245 16.11 18.64 2.44
C GLY A 245 17.33 17.81 2.04
N LEU A 246 17.13 16.76 1.24
CA LEU A 246 18.22 15.93 0.72
C LEU A 246 19.17 16.71 -0.21
N CYS A 247 18.65 17.65 -0.99
CA CYS A 247 19.47 18.54 -1.83
C CYS A 247 20.19 19.63 -1.02
N PHE A 248 19.59 20.10 0.08
CA PHE A 248 20.17 21.18 0.89
C PHE A 248 21.30 20.69 1.81
N LEU A 249 21.20 19.45 2.30
CA LEU A 249 22.20 18.84 3.18
C LEU A 249 23.65 18.91 2.62
N PRO A 250 23.95 18.46 1.39
CA PRO A 250 25.31 18.52 0.85
C PRO A 250 25.78 19.96 0.62
N ALA A 251 24.89 20.85 0.17
CA ALA A 251 25.23 22.26 -0.03
C ALA A 251 25.62 22.95 1.28
N PHE A 252 24.86 22.70 2.35
CA PHE A 252 25.17 23.24 3.68
C PHE A 252 26.50 22.70 4.23
N VAL A 253 26.81 21.42 4.03
CA VAL A 253 28.09 20.85 4.48
C VAL A 253 29.27 21.48 3.75
N LEU A 254 29.18 21.61 2.42
CA LEU A 254 30.26 22.17 1.61
C LEU A 254 30.48 23.68 1.86
N ILE A 255 29.39 24.44 2.03
CA ILE A 255 29.47 25.90 2.16
C ILE A 255 29.64 26.32 3.62
N GLY A 256 29.00 25.63 4.57
CA GLY A 256 28.98 26.01 5.98
C GLY A 256 29.99 25.26 6.84
N VAL A 257 29.98 23.94 6.82
CA VAL A 257 30.72 23.11 7.79
C VAL A 257 32.20 22.96 7.41
N VAL A 258 32.48 22.63 6.14
CA VAL A 258 33.85 22.36 5.66
C VAL A 258 34.79 23.54 5.90
N PRO A 259 34.43 24.80 5.55
CA PRO A 259 35.34 25.93 5.76
C PRO A 259 35.65 26.19 7.24
N VAL A 260 34.66 26.02 8.12
CA VAL A 260 34.82 26.24 9.57
C VAL A 260 35.76 25.20 10.17
N VAL A 261 35.60 23.92 9.83
CA VAL A 261 36.49 22.85 10.30
C VAL A 261 37.91 23.07 9.80
N MET A 262 38.08 23.42 8.52
CA MET A 262 39.39 23.74 7.95
C MET A 262 40.08 24.89 8.69
N GLY A 263 39.34 25.98 8.98
CA GLY A 263 39.85 27.11 9.75
C GLY A 263 40.30 26.72 11.17
N LEU A 264 39.50 25.91 11.88
CA LEU A 264 39.85 25.42 13.22
C LEU A 264 41.10 24.53 13.17
N THR A 265 41.18 23.59 12.22
CA THR A 265 42.35 22.71 12.09
C THR A 265 43.63 23.49 11.78
N ALA A 266 43.56 24.53 10.94
CA ALA A 266 44.70 25.38 10.64
C ALA A 266 45.16 26.16 11.88
N LEU A 267 44.23 26.72 12.66
CA LEU A 267 44.52 27.45 13.89
C LEU A 267 45.19 26.58 14.97
N PHE A 268 44.79 25.31 15.10
CA PHE A 268 45.43 24.39 16.03
C PHE A 268 46.80 23.90 15.55
N ALA A 269 46.99 23.76 14.23
CA ALA A 269 48.27 23.34 13.66
C ALA A 269 49.38 24.40 13.79
N GLU A 270 49.04 25.68 13.96
CA GLU A 270 50.02 26.75 14.23
C GLU A 270 50.38 26.91 15.71
N ARG A 271 49.65 26.27 16.63
CA ARG A 271 49.88 26.37 18.08
C ARG A 271 50.68 25.22 18.68
N VAL A 272 51.01 24.20 17.90
CA VAL A 272 51.83 23.03 18.29
C VAL A 272 53.20 23.18 17.65
#